data_AF-A0A1G3IEF6-F1
#
_entry.id   AF-A0A1G3IEF6-F1
#
_cell.length_a   1.000
_cell.length_b   1.000
_cell.length_c   1.000
_cell.angle_alpha   90.00
_cell.angle_beta   90.00
_cell.angle_gamma   90.00
#
_symmetry.space_group_name_H-M   'P 1'
#
loop_
_entity.id
_entity.type
_entity.pdbx_description
1 polymer ?
#
loop_
_entity_poly.entity_id
_entity_poly.type
_entity_poly.pdbx_seq_one_letter_code
_entity_poly.pdbx_strand_id
1 'polypeptide(L)'
;MPSTFVSDAHSVLTFLFFSTLIHVLASPVTICLSSQIVAFSSSLKSIDANNQVFWDWAVFAWVIFVLFVMPIVVAWFVSWLWKKNRLQWILGKFGLSLVQKTPKAWDWFFLTHNKEGYWVVAEMDDGALVGGEFGGESFSSLSPHKEDLYLESAYYVDENHIFLGLIPNNAGVWINGDKVKALFFYSVSKGD
;
A
#
# COMPACT_ATOMS: atom_id res chain seq x y z
N MET A 1 -15.12 -19.36 1.40
CA MET A 1 -16.06 -18.26 1.70
C MET A 1 -15.43 -16.95 1.24
N PRO A 2 -16.22 -15.99 0.72
CA PRO A 2 -15.80 -15.12 -0.38
C PRO A 2 -14.87 -14.02 0.12
N SER A 3 -13.58 -14.12 -0.21
CA SER A 3 -12.60 -13.05 0.01
C SER A 3 -12.95 -11.78 -0.77
N THR A 4 -13.71 -11.89 -1.85
CA THR A 4 -14.24 -10.76 -2.63
C THR A 4 -15.23 -9.93 -1.82
N PHE A 5 -16.14 -10.57 -1.07
CA PHE A 5 -17.16 -9.86 -0.28
C PHE A 5 -16.57 -8.98 0.82
N VAL A 6 -15.49 -9.45 1.46
CA VAL A 6 -14.78 -8.69 2.51
C VAL A 6 -14.04 -7.49 1.90
N SER A 7 -13.43 -7.67 0.72
CA SER A 7 -12.76 -6.60 -0.03
C SER A 7 -13.74 -5.52 -0.52
N ASP A 8 -14.92 -5.93 -0.98
CA ASP A 8 -15.94 -5.02 -1.48
C ASP A 8 -16.57 -4.21 -0.34
N ALA A 9 -16.87 -4.85 0.80
CA ALA A 9 -17.40 -4.18 1.98
C ALA A 9 -16.42 -3.15 2.55
N HIS A 10 -15.13 -3.46 2.58
CA HIS A 10 -14.07 -2.55 2.99
C HIS A 10 -14.00 -1.31 2.09
N SER A 11 -14.07 -1.53 0.78
CA SER A 11 -14.03 -0.44 -0.21
C SER A 11 -15.22 0.50 -0.05
N VAL A 12 -16.44 -0.06 0.07
CA VAL A 12 -17.67 0.71 0.30
C VAL A 12 -17.58 1.50 1.61
N LEU A 13 -17.14 0.87 2.70
CA LEU A 13 -16.99 1.54 3.99
C LEU A 13 -15.98 2.69 3.92
N THR A 14 -14.87 2.49 3.20
CA THR A 14 -13.84 3.49 2.99
C THR A 14 -14.38 4.69 2.19
N PHE A 15 -15.13 4.44 1.11
CA PHE A 15 -15.78 5.50 0.33
C PHE A 15 -16.81 6.28 1.16
N LEU A 16 -17.61 5.58 1.98
CA LEU A 16 -18.57 6.21 2.88
C LEU A 16 -17.88 7.06 3.94
N PHE A 17 -16.76 6.58 4.50
CA PHE A 17 -15.97 7.34 5.47
C PHE A 17 -15.41 8.62 4.86
N PHE A 18 -14.78 8.56 3.67
CA PHE A 18 -14.25 9.76 3.03
C PHE A 18 -15.35 10.71 2.58
N SER A 19 -16.47 10.20 2.08
CA SER A 19 -17.64 11.02 1.72
C SER A 19 -18.21 11.75 2.93
N THR A 20 -18.41 11.06 4.06
CA THR A 20 -18.91 11.69 5.29
C THR A 20 -17.91 12.70 5.85
N LEU A 21 -16.61 12.41 5.80
CA LEU A 21 -15.57 13.33 6.23
C LEU A 21 -15.57 14.63 5.40
N ILE A 22 -15.72 14.52 4.07
CA ILE A 22 -15.85 15.67 3.16
C ILE A 22 -17.07 16.51 3.54
N HIS A 23 -18.23 15.88 3.76
CA HIS A 23 -19.46 16.59 4.10
C HIS A 23 -19.38 17.25 5.48
N VAL A 24 -18.78 16.60 6.47
CA VAL A 24 -18.56 17.17 7.81
C VAL A 24 -17.65 18.40 7.73
N LEU A 25 -16.58 18.35 6.93
CA LEU A 25 -15.68 19.50 6.73
C LEU A 25 -16.34 20.64 5.94
N ALA A 26 -17.19 20.34 4.96
CA ALA A 26 -17.93 21.34 4.20
C ALA A 26 -19.09 21.97 5.00
N SER A 27 -19.63 21.24 5.99
CA SER A 27 -20.83 21.61 6.73
C SER A 27 -20.82 23.02 7.36
N PRO A 28 -19.75 23.49 8.03
CA PRO A 28 -19.76 24.79 8.71
C PRO A 28 -19.86 25.94 7.72
N VAL A 29 -19.21 25.77 6.55
CA VAL A 29 -19.22 26.76 5.49
C VAL A 29 -20.56 26.74 4.77
N THR A 30 -21.14 25.56 4.52
CA THR A 30 -22.51 25.47 3.98
C THR A 30 -23.55 26.09 4.90
N ILE A 31 -23.40 25.98 6.23
CA ILE A 31 -24.29 26.62 7.20
C ILE A 31 -24.14 28.14 7.15
N CYS A 32 -22.91 28.66 7.05
CA CYS A 32 -22.66 30.10 6.91
C CYS A 32 -23.25 30.68 5.61
N LEU A 33 -23.17 29.93 4.50
CA LEU A 33 -23.75 30.31 3.21
C LEU A 33 -25.25 29.97 3.08
N SER A 34 -25.84 29.23 4.03
CA SER A 34 -27.23 28.77 3.91
C SER A 34 -28.23 29.93 3.85
N SER A 35 -27.93 31.05 4.52
CA SER A 35 -28.74 32.27 4.45
C SER A 35 -28.74 32.89 3.05
N GLN A 36 -27.60 32.87 2.35
CA GLN A 36 -27.47 33.34 0.96
C GLN A 36 -28.15 32.36 -0.02
N ILE A 37 -28.05 31.06 0.23
CA ILE A 37 -28.70 30.02 -0.59
C ILE A 37 -30.23 30.11 -0.47
N VAL A 38 -30.76 30.35 0.74
CA VAL A 38 -32.21 30.52 0.96
C VAL A 38 -32.71 31.79 0.25
N ALA A 39 -31.97 32.91 0.36
CA ALA A 39 -32.27 34.15 -0.36
C ALA A 39 -32.22 34.00 -1.88
N PHE A 40 -31.29 33.18 -2.39
CA PHE A 40 -31.22 32.81 -3.80
C PHE A 40 -32.43 31.95 -4.23
N SER A 41 -32.80 30.95 -3.42
CA SER A 41 -33.93 30.05 -3.74
C SER A 41 -35.28 30.77 -3.75
N SER A 42 -35.47 31.76 -2.87
CA SER A 42 -36.66 32.61 -2.88
C SER A 42 -36.66 33.55 -4.08
N SER A 43 -35.50 34.06 -4.50
CA SER A 43 -35.33 34.86 -5.72
C SER A 43 -35.58 34.06 -7.00
N LEU A 44 -35.29 32.76 -7.03
CA LEU A 44 -35.65 31.87 -8.14
C LEU A 44 -37.15 31.58 -8.22
N LYS A 45 -37.84 31.52 -7.07
CA LYS A 45 -39.30 31.31 -7.04
C LYS A 45 -40.09 32.58 -7.40
N SER A 46 -39.47 33.75 -7.30
CA SER A 46 -40.05 35.05 -7.65
C SER A 46 -39.61 35.57 -9.03
N ILE A 47 -39.17 34.68 -9.93
CA ILE A 47 -38.88 35.02 -11.33
C ILE A 47 -40.20 35.39 -12.03
N ASP A 48 -40.60 36.65 -11.87
CA ASP A 48 -41.39 37.40 -12.83
C ASP A 48 -40.41 38.01 -13.85
N ALA A 49 -40.83 38.14 -15.11
CA ALA A 49 -39.98 38.31 -16.29
C ALA A 49 -39.14 39.61 -16.34
N ASN A 50 -39.15 40.41 -15.28
CA ASN A 50 -38.53 41.73 -15.19
C ASN A 50 -37.49 41.88 -14.06
N ASN A 51 -37.23 40.85 -13.26
CA ASN A 51 -36.25 40.95 -12.17
C ASN A 51 -34.89 40.40 -12.60
N GLN A 52 -33.87 41.27 -12.66
CA GLN A 52 -32.50 40.83 -12.96
C GLN A 52 -31.96 40.03 -11.77
N VAL A 53 -31.81 38.73 -11.95
CA VAL A 53 -31.18 37.84 -10.98
C VAL A 53 -29.72 38.29 -10.84
N PHE A 54 -29.42 39.01 -9.76
CA PHE A 54 -28.04 39.28 -9.38
C PHE A 54 -27.41 37.96 -8.96
N TRP A 55 -26.60 37.40 -9.85
CA TRP A 55 -25.82 36.21 -9.57
C TRP A 55 -24.79 36.55 -8.49
N ASP A 56 -25.03 36.13 -7.26
CA ASP A 56 -24.01 36.20 -6.22
C ASP A 56 -22.84 35.31 -6.64
N TRP A 57 -21.79 35.93 -7.17
CA TRP A 57 -20.56 35.26 -7.62
C TRP A 57 -19.93 34.41 -6.52
N ALA A 58 -20.22 34.74 -5.25
CA ALA A 58 -19.86 33.98 -4.07
C ALA A 58 -20.47 32.57 -4.06
N VAL A 59 -21.74 32.40 -4.46
CA VAL A 59 -22.41 31.09 -4.51
C VAL A 59 -21.81 30.23 -5.62
N PHE A 60 -21.57 30.82 -6.80
CA PHE A 60 -20.91 30.13 -7.91
C PHE A 60 -19.49 29.70 -7.56
N ALA A 61 -18.69 30.60 -6.98
CA ALA A 61 -17.35 30.30 -6.53
C ALA A 61 -17.33 29.18 -5.48
N TRP A 62 -18.29 29.19 -4.56
CA TRP A 62 -18.45 28.14 -3.55
C TRP A 62 -18.77 26.77 -4.16
N VAL A 63 -19.71 26.70 -5.10
CA VAL A 63 -20.06 25.44 -5.78
C VAL A 63 -18.87 24.88 -6.54
N ILE A 64 -18.14 25.72 -7.28
CA ILE A 64 -16.92 25.30 -7.98
C ILE A 64 -15.86 24.82 -7.00
N PHE A 65 -15.68 25.52 -5.89
CA PHE A 65 -14.72 25.14 -4.85
C PHE A 65 -15.05 23.77 -4.26
N VAL A 66 -16.30 23.50 -3.90
CA VAL A 66 -16.72 22.22 -3.31
C VAL A 66 -16.62 21.07 -4.33
N LEU A 67 -16.98 21.29 -5.59
CA LEU A 67 -16.99 20.24 -6.61
C LEU A 67 -15.60 19.92 -7.17
N PHE A 68 -14.72 20.92 -7.30
CA PHE A 68 -13.43 20.75 -7.99
C PHE A 68 -12.23 20.89 -7.07
N VAL A 69 -12.24 21.88 -6.16
CA VAL A 69 -11.05 22.20 -5.35
C VAL A 69 -10.98 21.32 -4.10
N MET A 70 -12.10 21.13 -3.41
CA MET A 70 -12.18 20.38 -2.16
C MET A 70 -11.74 18.90 -2.31
N PRO A 71 -12.14 18.16 -3.36
CA PRO A 71 -11.67 16.78 -3.56
C PRO A 71 -10.15 16.70 -3.75
N ILE A 72 -9.56 17.67 -4.45
CA ILE A 72 -8.11 17.74 -4.70
C ILE A 72 -7.37 18.03 -3.38
N VAL A 73 -7.86 18.98 -2.58
CA VAL A 73 -7.26 19.35 -1.29
C VAL A 73 -7.31 18.16 -0.31
N VAL A 74 -8.45 17.46 -0.24
CA VAL A 74 -8.58 16.27 0.60
C VAL A 74 -7.67 15.14 0.11
N ALA A 75 -7.64 14.86 -1.20
CA ALA A 75 -6.77 13.84 -1.76
C ALA A 75 -5.29 14.15 -1.49
N TRP A 76 -4.88 15.41 -1.64
CA TRP A 76 -3.52 15.86 -1.34
C TRP A 76 -3.18 15.73 0.15
N PHE A 77 -4.09 16.16 1.03
CA PHE A 77 -3.91 16.07 2.48
C PHE A 77 -3.82 14.62 2.97
N VAL A 78 -4.70 13.73 2.47
CA VAL A 78 -4.64 12.29 2.75
C VAL A 78 -3.33 11.69 2.23
N SER A 79 -2.91 12.03 1.01
CA SER A 79 -1.64 11.57 0.43
C SER A 79 -0.42 12.02 1.23
N TRP A 80 -0.45 13.25 1.75
CA TRP A 80 0.60 13.77 2.62
C TRP A 80 0.64 13.05 3.97
N LEU A 81 -0.52 12.78 4.56
CA LEU A 81 -0.62 12.04 5.81
C LEU A 81 -0.25 10.55 5.66
N TRP A 82 -0.48 9.95 4.49
CA TRP A 82 -0.09 8.57 4.18
C TRP A 82 1.42 8.34 4.22
N LYS A 83 2.23 9.38 4.03
CA LYS A 83 3.70 9.28 4.20
C LYS A 83 4.11 9.09 5.66
N LYS A 84 3.22 9.31 6.64
CA LYS A 84 3.52 9.13 8.06
C LYS A 84 3.05 7.76 8.55
N ASN A 85 4.02 6.91 8.94
CA ASN A 85 3.81 5.53 9.41
C ASN A 85 2.76 5.38 10.53
N ARG A 86 2.54 6.45 11.32
CA ARG A 86 1.53 6.49 12.41
C ARG A 86 0.10 6.37 11.92
N LEU A 87 -0.22 6.91 10.74
CA LEU A 87 -1.59 6.86 10.22
C LEU A 87 -1.95 5.47 9.70
N GLN A 88 -0.97 4.74 9.14
CA GLN A 88 -1.15 3.35 8.72
C GLN A 88 -1.48 2.43 9.91
N TRP A 89 -0.86 2.65 11.08
CA TRP A 89 -1.18 1.90 12.30
C TRP A 89 -2.61 2.14 12.81
N ILE A 90 -3.09 3.40 12.77
CA ILE A 90 -4.45 3.74 13.18
C ILE A 90 -5.48 3.22 12.17
N LEU A 91 -5.26 3.44 10.87
CA LEU A 91 -6.14 2.94 9.81
C LEU A 91 -6.17 1.42 9.75
N GLY A 92 -5.05 0.74 10.07
CA GLY A 92 -4.99 -0.71 10.21
C GLY A 92 -5.89 -1.24 11.33
N LYS A 93 -5.98 -0.53 12.47
CA LYS A 93 -6.89 -0.89 13.57
C LYS A 93 -8.37 -0.75 13.20
N PHE A 94 -8.70 0.25 12.38
CA PHE A 94 -10.08 0.45 11.89
C PHE A 94 -10.41 -0.39 10.66
N GLY A 95 -9.49 -1.26 10.21
CA GLY A 95 -9.70 -2.07 9.01
C GLY A 95 -9.93 -1.19 7.78
N LEU A 96 -9.30 -0.01 7.69
CA LEU A 96 -9.34 0.93 6.56
C LEU A 96 -7.99 1.00 5.84
N SER A 97 -7.11 0.03 6.10
CA SER A 97 -5.87 -0.13 5.33
C SER A 97 -6.23 -0.50 3.89
N LEU A 98 -6.31 0.51 3.00
CA LEU A 98 -6.42 0.33 1.55
C LEU A 98 -5.24 -0.49 0.97
N VAL A 99 -4.15 -0.60 1.72
CA VAL A 99 -3.07 -1.53 1.43
C VAL A 99 -3.29 -2.79 2.26
N GLN A 100 -4.31 -3.58 1.92
CA GLN A 100 -4.26 -5.00 2.24
C GLN A 100 -3.29 -5.66 1.24
N LYS A 101 -2.01 -5.28 1.30
CA LYS A 101 -0.97 -6.23 0.90
C LYS A 101 -1.01 -7.29 1.99
N THR A 102 -1.83 -8.31 1.82
CA THR A 102 -1.50 -9.60 2.41
C THR A 102 -0.11 -9.92 1.86
N PRO A 103 0.96 -9.84 2.68
CA PRO A 103 2.30 -10.12 2.19
C PRO A 103 2.26 -11.52 1.57
N LYS A 104 2.89 -11.69 0.39
CA LYS A 104 3.08 -13.04 -0.14
C LYS A 104 3.83 -13.86 0.91
N ALA A 105 3.72 -15.20 0.88
CA ALA A 105 4.48 -16.05 1.81
C ALA A 105 5.99 -15.71 1.79
N TRP A 106 6.51 -15.39 0.59
CA TRP A 106 7.83 -14.79 0.36
C TRP A 106 8.08 -13.52 1.19
N ASP A 107 7.24 -12.50 1.00
CA ASP A 107 7.35 -11.22 1.70
C ASP A 107 7.28 -11.42 3.23
N TRP A 108 6.38 -12.29 3.69
CA TRP A 108 6.21 -12.57 5.11
C TRP A 108 7.48 -13.19 5.71
N PHE A 109 8.09 -14.16 5.03
CA PHE A 109 9.31 -14.80 5.51
C PHE A 109 10.45 -13.79 5.63
N PHE A 110 10.79 -13.11 4.53
CA PHE A 110 11.93 -12.19 4.51
C PHE A 110 11.72 -10.95 5.40
N LEU A 111 10.49 -10.44 5.55
CA LEU A 111 10.21 -9.34 6.48
C LEU A 111 10.30 -9.75 7.95
N THR A 112 9.94 -10.98 8.27
CA THR A 112 9.96 -11.50 9.65
C THR A 112 11.38 -11.85 10.07
N HIS A 113 12.19 -12.34 9.13
CA HIS A 113 13.47 -12.97 9.40
C HIS A 113 14.68 -12.16 8.87
N ASN A 114 14.52 -10.90 8.44
CA ASN A 114 15.61 -10.09 7.85
C ASN A 114 16.85 -9.84 8.73
N LYS A 115 16.86 -10.24 10.01
CA LYS A 115 17.94 -9.97 10.97
C LYS A 115 18.72 -11.19 11.40
N GLU A 116 18.19 -12.38 11.20
CA GLU A 116 18.92 -13.60 11.52
C GLU A 116 19.60 -14.04 10.21
N GLY A 117 20.88 -14.35 10.26
CA GLY A 117 21.54 -14.93 9.09
C GLY A 117 20.95 -16.32 8.86
N TYR A 118 20.64 -16.66 7.60
CA TYR A 118 20.18 -17.99 7.23
C TYR A 118 20.96 -18.53 6.06
N TRP A 119 21.03 -19.85 6.00
CA TRP A 119 21.45 -20.53 4.79
C TRP A 119 20.24 -20.78 3.92
N VAL A 120 20.38 -20.50 2.63
CA VAL A 120 19.31 -20.67 1.64
C VAL A 120 19.80 -21.60 0.55
N VAL A 121 18.97 -22.58 0.21
CA VAL A 121 19.11 -23.37 -1.02
C VAL A 121 17.90 -23.10 -1.89
N ALA A 122 18.14 -22.62 -3.11
CA ALA A 122 17.13 -22.47 -4.14
C ALA A 122 17.17 -23.67 -5.09
N GLU A 123 16.06 -24.38 -5.19
CA GLU A 123 15.80 -25.36 -6.24
C GLU A 123 15.15 -24.64 -7.42
N MET A 124 15.81 -24.69 -8.58
CA MET A 124 15.37 -24.07 -9.81
C MET A 124 14.38 -24.98 -10.56
N ASP A 125 13.63 -24.42 -11.51
CA ASP A 125 12.66 -25.15 -12.33
C ASP A 125 13.28 -26.27 -13.19
N ASP A 126 14.56 -26.13 -13.55
CA ASP A 126 15.36 -27.12 -14.26
C ASP A 126 16.02 -28.16 -13.35
N GLY A 127 15.83 -28.08 -12.03
CA GLY A 127 16.42 -28.94 -11.02
C GLY A 127 17.82 -28.52 -10.57
N ALA A 128 18.38 -27.41 -11.08
CA ALA A 128 19.62 -26.86 -10.56
C ALA A 128 19.46 -26.41 -9.11
N LEU A 129 20.52 -26.57 -8.31
CA LEU A 129 20.56 -26.15 -6.91
C LEU A 129 21.55 -25.00 -6.75
N VAL A 130 21.08 -23.91 -6.14
CA VAL A 130 21.91 -22.74 -5.83
C VAL A 130 21.86 -22.50 -4.32
N GLY A 131 23.00 -22.65 -3.66
CA GLY A 131 23.13 -22.39 -2.22
C GLY A 131 23.86 -21.10 -1.92
N GLY A 132 23.47 -20.47 -0.83
CA GLY A 132 24.22 -19.34 -0.30
C GLY A 132 23.79 -18.89 1.10
N GLU A 133 24.54 -17.95 1.62
CA GLU A 133 24.21 -17.26 2.88
C GLU A 133 23.33 -16.04 2.58
N PHE A 134 22.23 -15.93 3.31
CA PHE A 134 21.39 -14.74 3.38
C PHE A 134 21.69 -13.99 4.68
N GLY A 135 22.52 -12.96 4.58
CA GLY A 135 23.02 -12.15 5.68
C GLY A 135 22.83 -10.65 5.47
N GLY A 136 23.76 -9.85 6.03
CA GLY A 136 23.64 -8.38 6.07
C GLY A 136 23.82 -7.68 4.72
N GLU A 137 24.53 -8.30 3.79
CA GLU A 137 24.78 -7.82 2.42
C GLU A 137 23.87 -8.53 1.41
N SER A 138 22.91 -9.33 1.89
CA SER A 138 21.95 -10.05 1.06
C SER A 138 20.68 -9.24 0.82
N PHE A 139 19.94 -9.54 -0.25
CA PHE A 139 18.77 -8.78 -0.63
C PHE A 139 17.65 -9.68 -1.15
N SER A 140 16.40 -9.36 -0.79
CA SER A 140 15.21 -9.94 -1.43
C SER A 140 14.31 -8.80 -1.89
N SER A 141 13.81 -8.90 -3.12
CA SER A 141 12.72 -8.03 -3.51
C SER A 141 11.44 -8.40 -2.77
N LEU A 142 10.62 -7.38 -2.57
CA LEU A 142 9.31 -7.48 -1.97
C LEU A 142 8.26 -7.02 -2.96
N SER A 143 7.02 -7.51 -2.79
CA SER A 143 5.88 -7.03 -3.57
C SER A 143 5.82 -5.49 -3.57
N PRO A 144 5.51 -4.82 -4.70
CA PRO A 144 4.97 -5.36 -5.94
C PRO A 144 6.03 -5.69 -7.00
N HIS A 145 7.32 -5.64 -6.65
CA HIS A 145 8.39 -6.02 -7.56
C HIS A 145 8.36 -7.54 -7.81
N LYS A 146 8.91 -7.98 -8.94
CA LYS A 146 9.08 -9.41 -9.21
C LYS A 146 10.02 -10.01 -8.17
N GLU A 147 9.75 -11.22 -7.71
CA GLU A 147 10.61 -11.90 -6.76
C GLU A 147 12.00 -12.15 -7.35
N ASP A 148 13.02 -11.78 -6.59
CA ASP A 148 14.43 -12.02 -6.84
C ASP A 148 15.17 -12.04 -5.50
N LEU A 149 16.27 -12.78 -5.48
CA LEU A 149 17.03 -13.06 -4.28
C LEU A 149 18.51 -12.94 -4.58
N TYR A 150 19.21 -12.16 -3.77
CA TYR A 150 20.64 -12.06 -3.78
C TYR A 150 21.19 -12.61 -2.47
N LEU A 151 22.08 -13.59 -2.59
CA LEU A 151 22.82 -14.20 -1.48
C LEU A 151 24.25 -13.66 -1.49
N GLU A 152 24.75 -13.21 -0.35
CA GLU A 152 26.06 -12.54 -0.25
C GLU A 152 27.26 -13.48 -0.45
N SER A 153 27.06 -14.78 -0.24
CA SER A 153 28.07 -15.80 -0.47
C SER A 153 27.45 -17.02 -1.16
N ALA A 154 28.08 -17.53 -2.20
CA ALA A 154 27.65 -18.71 -2.95
C ALA A 154 28.38 -19.98 -2.48
N TYR A 155 27.66 -21.08 -2.37
CA TYR A 155 28.16 -22.37 -1.89
C TYR A 155 27.83 -23.50 -2.87
N TYR A 156 28.70 -24.51 -2.91
CA TYR A 156 28.38 -25.78 -3.54
C TYR A 156 27.33 -26.52 -2.70
N VAL A 157 26.30 -27.02 -3.37
CA VAL A 157 25.21 -27.78 -2.76
C VAL A 157 25.05 -29.11 -3.50
N ASP A 158 24.85 -30.19 -2.75
CA ASP A 158 24.57 -31.50 -3.32
C ASP A 158 23.06 -31.74 -3.56
N GLU A 159 22.71 -32.87 -4.16
CA GLU A 159 21.32 -33.25 -4.44
C GLU A 159 20.45 -33.40 -3.18
N ASN A 160 21.07 -33.55 -2.00
CA ASN A 160 20.39 -33.65 -0.71
C ASN A 160 20.20 -32.28 -0.04
N HIS A 161 20.48 -31.18 -0.75
CA HIS A 161 20.43 -29.80 -0.24
C HIS A 161 21.45 -29.54 0.88
N ILE A 162 22.56 -30.28 0.88
CA ILE A 162 23.64 -30.15 1.85
C ILE A 162 24.73 -29.25 1.28
N PHE A 163 25.15 -28.27 2.09
CA PHE A 163 26.26 -27.38 1.77
C PHE A 163 27.60 -28.14 1.82
N LEU A 164 28.28 -28.24 0.67
CA LEU A 164 29.56 -28.91 0.53
C LEU A 164 30.75 -27.98 0.81
N GLY A 165 30.59 -26.68 0.56
CA GLY A 165 31.63 -25.69 0.83
C GLY A 165 31.45 -24.38 0.05
N LEU A 166 32.17 -23.35 0.48
CA LEU A 166 32.14 -22.01 -0.15
C LEU A 166 32.75 -22.08 -1.56
N ILE A 167 32.12 -21.44 -2.52
CA ILE A 167 32.71 -21.24 -3.85
C ILE A 167 33.82 -20.18 -3.72
N PRO A 168 35.08 -20.48 -4.02
CA PRO A 168 36.17 -19.52 -3.80
C PRO A 168 36.02 -18.27 -4.69
N ASN A 169 36.39 -17.10 -4.16
CA ASN A 169 36.38 -15.81 -4.86
C ASN A 169 35.01 -15.42 -5.47
N ASN A 170 33.92 -15.78 -4.81
CA ASN A 170 32.59 -15.33 -5.22
C ASN A 170 32.22 -14.01 -4.52
N ALA A 171 31.41 -13.20 -5.20
CA ALA A 171 30.85 -11.96 -4.64
C ALA A 171 29.35 -12.11 -4.37
N GLY A 172 28.89 -13.34 -4.09
CA GLY A 172 27.48 -13.67 -3.98
C GLY A 172 26.86 -14.24 -5.26
N VAL A 173 25.56 -14.51 -5.19
CA VAL A 173 24.76 -15.05 -6.29
C VAL A 173 23.38 -14.39 -6.34
N TRP A 174 22.97 -13.98 -7.53
CA TRP A 174 21.61 -13.51 -7.80
C TRP A 174 20.77 -14.64 -8.40
N ILE A 175 19.56 -14.80 -7.88
CA ILE A 175 18.60 -15.84 -8.21
C ILE A 175 17.32 -15.15 -8.68
N ASN A 176 16.89 -15.53 -9.88
CA ASN A 176 15.62 -15.07 -10.44
C ASN A 176 14.46 -15.85 -9.79
N GLY A 177 13.59 -15.17 -9.03
CA GLY A 177 12.46 -15.78 -8.36
C GLY A 177 11.43 -16.41 -9.31
N ASP A 178 11.31 -15.93 -10.55
CA ASP A 178 10.41 -16.53 -11.57
C ASP A 178 10.83 -17.97 -11.94
N LYS A 179 12.10 -18.33 -11.66
CA LYS A 179 12.70 -19.63 -11.96
C LYS A 179 12.88 -20.51 -10.73
N VAL A 180 12.51 -20.02 -9.55
CA VAL A 180 12.60 -20.78 -8.32
C VAL A 180 11.38 -21.68 -8.18
N LYS A 181 11.63 -22.97 -8.03
CA LYS A 181 10.62 -23.97 -7.71
C LYS A 181 10.38 -24.05 -6.20
N ALA A 182 11.46 -24.02 -5.41
CA ALA A 182 11.40 -24.05 -3.95
C ALA A 182 12.59 -23.34 -3.31
N LEU A 183 12.37 -22.75 -2.14
CA LEU A 183 13.44 -22.27 -1.26
C LEU A 183 13.45 -23.09 0.03
N PHE A 184 14.64 -23.55 0.41
CA PHE A 184 14.91 -24.23 1.66
C PHE A 184 15.74 -23.31 2.55
N PHE A 185 15.30 -23.13 3.78
CA PHE A 185 15.93 -22.23 4.75
C PHE A 185 16.47 -23.04 5.94
N TYR A 186 17.70 -22.77 6.32
CA TYR A 186 18.35 -23.40 7.48
C TYR A 186 18.84 -22.33 8.44
N SER A 187 18.53 -22.49 9.73
CA SER A 187 19.00 -21.57 10.76
C SER A 187 20.50 -21.72 10.97
N VAL A 188 21.18 -20.59 11.15
CA VAL A 188 22.55 -20.59 11.67
C VAL A 188 22.47 -20.98 13.14
N SER A 189 22.76 -22.24 13.45
CA SER A 189 23.02 -22.64 14.84
C SER A 189 24.21 -21.80 15.33
N LYS A 190 23.95 -20.88 16.27
CA LYS A 190 25.00 -20.40 17.15
C LYS A 190 25.47 -21.61 17.93
N GLY A 191 26.63 -22.15 17.57
CA GLY A 191 27.29 -23.16 18.39
C GLY A 191 27.49 -22.60 19.80
N ASP A 192 27.14 -23.40 20.79
CA ASP A 192 27.60 -23.26 22.18
C ASP A 192 29.13 -23.45 22.27
#